data_AF-A0A135WPA6-F1
#
_entry.id   AF-A0A135WPA6-F1
#
_cell.length_a   1.000
_cell.length_b   1.000
_cell.length_c   1.000
_cell.angle_alpha   90.00
_cell.angle_beta   90.00
_cell.angle_gamma   90.00
#
_symmetry.space_group_name_H-M   'P 1'
#
loop_
_entity.id
_entity.type
_entity.pdbx_description
1 polymer ?
#
loop_
_entity_poly.entity_id
_entity_poly.type
_entity_poly.pdbx_seq_one_letter_code
_entity_poly.pdbx_strand_id
1 'polypeptide(L)'
;MKRCTLCWETRQDEFHTYQKTRCKQCIRNKQLAFNRANPEYLKAKNQRRRARKLALQNDLTPQQWKAILDRFDGKCALTDSSDVVLEHIIPLENMCGGTTIGNVTPMDATLNLSKRDRNFVDWVFEPEIEAKVDPDKLDNLLDYLAEVNGLTIEKYLDFVYWCERNERSKKPKRIPAQA
;
A
#
# COMPACT_ATOMS: atom_id res chain seq x y z
N MET A 1 22.63 38.20 -0.84
CA MET A 1 22.75 37.20 0.25
C MET A 1 21.51 37.28 1.13
N LYS A 2 21.02 36.15 1.65
CA LYS A 2 19.80 36.08 2.48
C LYS A 2 20.08 35.34 3.79
N ARG A 3 19.45 35.77 4.88
CA ARG A 3 19.56 35.13 6.20
C ARG A 3 18.46 34.09 6.38
N CYS A 4 18.83 32.89 6.81
CA CYS A 4 17.88 31.82 7.10
C CYS A 4 17.17 32.07 8.43
N THR A 5 15.84 31.95 8.49
CA THR A 5 15.07 32.12 9.74
C THR A 5 15.10 30.88 10.65
N LEU A 6 15.86 29.84 10.31
CA LEU A 6 16.00 28.63 11.11
C LEU A 6 17.40 28.48 11.69
N CYS A 7 18.45 28.55 10.86
CA CYS A 7 19.84 28.49 11.33
C CYS A 7 20.49 29.86 11.50
N TRP A 8 19.81 30.95 11.12
CA TRP A 8 20.30 32.33 11.25
C TRP A 8 21.54 32.68 10.44
N GLU A 9 22.05 31.75 9.63
CA GLU A 9 23.18 31.95 8.73
C GLU A 9 22.80 32.68 7.44
N THR A 10 23.75 33.44 6.90
CA THR A 10 23.62 34.15 5.63
C THR A 10 24.14 33.27 4.49
N ARG A 11 23.32 33.00 3.46
CA ARG A 11 23.70 32.18 2.29
C ARG A 11 23.32 32.87 0.97
N GLN A 12 24.05 32.59 -0.10
CA GLN A 12 23.89 33.28 -1.40
C GLN A 12 22.82 32.63 -2.29
N ASP A 13 22.84 31.29 -2.50
CA ASP A 13 21.94 30.57 -3.44
C ASP A 13 21.22 29.34 -2.86
N GLU A 14 21.16 29.27 -1.53
CA GLU A 14 20.63 28.12 -0.83
C GLU A 14 19.16 28.23 -0.42
N PHE A 15 18.38 29.17 -0.95
CA PHE A 15 17.00 29.31 -0.54
C PHE A 15 16.06 28.62 -1.54
N HIS A 16 14.96 28.04 -1.05
CA HIS A 16 13.96 27.46 -1.92
C HIS A 16 13.26 28.58 -2.70
N THR A 17 12.96 28.35 -3.98
CA THR A 17 12.29 29.32 -4.88
C THR A 17 11.00 29.89 -4.27
N TYR A 18 10.18 29.00 -3.66
CA TYR A 18 8.91 29.34 -3.03
C TYR A 18 9.01 29.69 -1.52
N GLN A 19 10.04 29.21 -0.83
CA GLN A 19 10.25 29.44 0.62
C GLN A 19 11.53 30.24 0.85
N LYS A 20 11.48 31.53 0.48
CA LYS A 20 12.65 32.42 0.42
C LYS A 20 13.28 32.77 1.78
N THR A 21 12.66 32.37 2.89
CA THR A 21 13.09 32.66 4.27
C THR A 21 13.90 31.53 4.91
N ARG A 22 13.89 30.32 4.33
CA ARG A 22 14.56 29.14 4.89
C ARG A 22 15.55 28.55 3.88
N CYS A 23 16.75 28.20 4.33
CA CYS A 23 17.73 27.54 3.47
C CYS A 23 17.32 26.08 3.18
N LYS A 24 17.76 25.57 2.04
CA LYS A 24 17.55 24.22 1.52
C LYS A 24 18.00 23.19 2.54
N GLN A 25 19.13 23.43 3.23
CA GLN A 25 19.65 22.53 4.25
C GLN A 25 18.70 22.39 5.45
N CYS A 26 18.21 23.49 6.01
CA CYS A 26 17.27 23.43 7.13
C CYS A 26 15.93 22.79 6.73
N ILE A 27 15.41 23.07 5.53
CA ILE A 27 14.20 22.42 5.01
C ILE A 27 14.45 20.92 4.85
N ARG A 28 15.57 20.51 4.26
CA ARG A 28 15.97 19.11 4.09
C ARG A 28 16.06 18.40 5.43
N ASN A 29 16.74 18.99 6.42
CA ASN A 29 16.87 18.42 7.76
C ASN A 29 15.51 18.25 8.44
N LYS A 30 14.61 19.25 8.32
CA LYS A 30 13.24 19.16 8.86
C LYS A 30 12.45 18.04 8.20
N GLN A 31 12.53 17.92 6.87
CA GLN A 31 11.87 16.85 6.13
C GLN A 31 12.44 15.47 6.50
N LEU A 32 13.76 15.34 6.66
CA LEU A 32 14.42 14.11 7.10
C LEU A 32 13.99 13.71 8.51
N ALA A 33 13.92 14.66 9.45
CA ALA A 33 13.43 14.41 10.80
C ALA A 33 11.97 13.93 10.79
N PHE A 34 11.10 14.61 10.01
CA PHE A 34 9.71 14.18 9.85
C PHE A 34 9.62 12.77 9.25
N ASN A 35 10.38 12.49 8.20
CA ASN A 35 10.41 11.18 7.53
C ASN A 35 10.86 10.06 8.48
N ARG A 36 11.89 10.30 9.30
CA ARG A 36 12.37 9.34 10.31
C ARG A 36 11.35 9.07 11.39
N ALA A 37 10.64 10.11 11.84
CA ALA A 37 9.60 9.99 12.85
C ALA A 37 8.28 9.38 12.30
N ASN A 38 8.09 9.37 10.98
CA ASN A 38 6.84 8.94 10.35
C ASN A 38 7.09 7.94 9.20
N PRO A 39 7.68 6.76 9.48
CA PRO A 39 7.97 5.75 8.45
C PRO A 39 6.70 5.27 7.75
N GLU A 40 5.60 5.08 8.47
CA GLU A 40 4.31 4.65 7.92
C GLU A 40 3.69 5.67 6.96
N TYR A 41 3.85 6.96 7.24
CA TYR A 41 3.43 8.03 6.32
C TYR A 41 4.15 7.93 4.97
N LEU A 42 5.46 7.66 4.99
CA LEU A 42 6.26 7.54 3.77
C LEU A 42 5.89 6.30 2.95
N LYS A 43 5.69 5.15 3.63
CA LYS A 43 5.21 3.92 3.00
C LYS A 43 3.88 4.18 2.27
N ALA A 44 2.88 4.71 2.96
CA ALA A 44 1.58 5.04 2.39
C ALA A 44 1.68 6.08 1.24
N LYS A 45 2.51 7.12 1.38
CA LYS A 45 2.75 8.12 0.33
C LYS A 45 3.32 7.49 -0.96
N ASN A 46 4.27 6.56 -0.82
CA ASN A 46 4.88 5.87 -1.96
C ASN A 46 3.88 4.94 -2.66
N GLN A 47 3.07 4.19 -1.90
CA GLN A 47 2.03 3.33 -2.47
C GLN A 47 0.94 4.14 -3.19
N ARG A 48 0.52 5.29 -2.65
CA ARG A 48 -0.39 6.20 -3.36
C ARG A 48 0.21 6.75 -4.66
N ARG A 49 1.50 7.07 -4.66
CA ARG A 49 2.20 7.49 -5.90
C ARG A 49 2.20 6.37 -6.94
N ARG A 50 2.37 5.10 -6.56
CA ARG A 50 2.26 3.96 -7.49
C ARG A 50 0.86 3.87 -8.11
N ALA A 51 -0.19 3.88 -7.29
CA ALA A 51 -1.57 3.86 -7.78
C ALA A 51 -1.91 5.04 -8.70
N ARG A 52 -1.48 6.28 -8.38
CA ARG A 52 -1.67 7.45 -9.27
C ARG A 52 -1.02 7.29 -10.64
N LYS A 53 0.16 6.68 -10.71
CA LYS A 53 0.83 6.39 -12.00
C LYS A 53 0.06 5.38 -12.85
N LEU A 54 -0.89 4.68 -12.26
CA LEU A 54 -1.79 3.73 -12.91
C LEU A 54 -3.19 4.30 -13.09
N ALA A 55 -3.43 5.57 -12.73
CA ALA A 55 -4.76 6.19 -12.69
C ALA A 55 -5.77 5.39 -11.84
N LEU A 56 -5.28 4.67 -10.81
CA LEU A 56 -6.11 3.94 -9.86
C LEU A 56 -6.43 4.80 -8.64
N GLN A 57 -7.52 4.45 -7.95
CA GLN A 57 -7.89 5.06 -6.68
C GLN A 57 -6.73 4.93 -5.68
N ASN A 58 -6.45 6.01 -4.95
CA ASN A 58 -5.25 6.16 -4.14
C ASN A 58 -5.51 7.02 -2.88
N ASP A 59 -6.71 6.89 -2.32
CA ASP A 59 -7.23 7.73 -1.25
C ASP A 59 -6.89 7.23 0.16
N LEU A 60 -6.20 6.09 0.31
CA LEU A 60 -5.77 5.59 1.61
C LEU A 60 -5.00 6.67 2.40
N THR A 61 -5.58 7.09 3.52
CA THR A 61 -5.01 8.07 4.42
C THR A 61 -4.10 7.40 5.46
N PRO A 62 -3.11 8.13 6.03
CA PRO A 62 -2.32 7.62 7.15
C PRO A 62 -3.17 7.17 8.35
N GLN A 63 -4.29 7.86 8.60
CA GLN A 63 -5.22 7.53 9.68
C GLN A 63 -5.94 6.20 9.42
N GLN A 64 -6.41 5.98 8.18
CA GLN A 64 -6.99 4.69 7.80
C GLN A 64 -5.95 3.58 7.90
N TRP A 65 -4.72 3.79 7.42
CA TRP A 65 -3.67 2.78 7.57
C TRP A 65 -3.38 2.44 9.03
N LYS A 66 -3.32 3.46 9.91
CA LYS A 66 -3.19 3.23 11.35
C LYS A 66 -4.37 2.42 11.90
N ALA A 67 -5.62 2.75 11.52
CA ALA A 67 -6.79 2.01 11.96
C ALA A 67 -6.78 0.54 11.50
N ILE A 68 -6.27 0.27 10.29
CA ILE A 68 -6.05 -1.10 9.82
C ILE A 68 -5.02 -1.80 10.70
N LEU A 69 -3.86 -1.18 10.97
CA LEU A 69 -2.86 -1.76 11.86
C LEU A 69 -3.45 -2.05 13.26
N ASP A 70 -4.18 -1.10 13.83
CA ASP A 70 -4.84 -1.25 15.13
C ASP A 70 -5.86 -2.42 15.11
N ARG A 71 -6.60 -2.62 14.00
CA ARG A 71 -7.57 -3.72 13.81
C ARG A 71 -6.94 -5.11 13.82
N PHE A 72 -5.68 -5.22 13.43
CA PHE A 72 -4.90 -6.46 13.37
C PHE A 72 -3.78 -6.47 14.42
N ASP A 73 -3.90 -5.68 15.50
CA ASP A 73 -2.94 -5.61 16.61
C ASP A 73 -1.49 -5.31 16.19
N GLY A 74 -1.31 -4.56 15.10
CA GLY A 74 -0.01 -4.27 14.50
C GLY A 74 0.69 -5.48 13.89
N LYS A 75 -0.04 -6.58 13.66
CA LYS A 75 0.45 -7.84 13.13
C LYS A 75 -0.10 -8.12 11.74
N CYS A 76 0.46 -9.16 11.11
CA CYS A 76 -0.01 -9.70 9.84
C CYS A 76 -1.47 -10.14 9.98
N ALA A 77 -2.28 -9.84 8.97
CA ALA A 77 -3.67 -10.24 8.91
C ALA A 77 -3.87 -11.74 8.65
N LEU A 78 -2.79 -12.51 8.43
CA LEU A 78 -2.84 -13.95 8.18
C LEU A 78 -1.99 -14.76 9.18
N THR A 79 -1.11 -14.12 9.96
CA THR A 79 -0.17 -14.79 10.86
C THR A 79 0.10 -13.93 12.10
N ASP A 80 0.91 -14.39 13.05
CA ASP A 80 1.31 -13.60 14.22
C ASP A 80 2.53 -12.69 14.00
N SER A 81 3.05 -12.61 12.77
CA SER A 81 4.21 -11.78 12.46
C SER A 81 3.96 -10.31 12.72
N SER A 82 4.89 -9.64 13.42
CA SER A 82 4.89 -8.18 13.60
C SER A 82 5.71 -7.45 12.53
N ASP A 83 6.42 -8.17 11.65
CA ASP A 83 7.15 -7.56 10.54
C ASP A 83 6.22 -7.40 9.33
N VAL A 84 5.39 -6.36 9.39
CA VAL A 84 4.33 -6.13 8.42
C VAL A 84 4.66 -5.07 7.39
N VAL A 85 4.23 -5.35 6.16
CA VAL A 85 4.20 -4.41 5.05
C VAL A 85 2.74 -4.17 4.63
N LEU A 86 2.50 -3.02 3.99
CA LEU A 86 1.23 -2.76 3.32
C LEU A 86 1.20 -3.60 2.04
N GLU A 87 0.32 -4.59 2.00
CA GLU A 87 0.07 -5.43 0.84
C GLU A 87 -1.29 -5.14 0.22
N HIS A 88 -1.37 -5.28 -1.10
CA HIS A 88 -2.58 -5.16 -1.88
C HIS A 88 -3.27 -6.52 -2.05
N ILE A 89 -4.56 -6.63 -1.71
CA ILE A 89 -5.33 -7.87 -1.95
C ILE A 89 -5.46 -8.13 -3.45
N ILE A 90 -5.95 -7.14 -4.18
CA ILE A 90 -5.95 -7.09 -5.65
C ILE A 90 -4.69 -6.36 -6.10
N PRO A 91 -3.77 -7.02 -6.83
CA PRO A 91 -2.55 -6.40 -7.34
C PRO A 91 -2.83 -5.13 -8.13
N LEU A 92 -1.96 -4.12 -7.98
CA LEU A 92 -2.09 -2.86 -8.72
C LEU A 92 -1.97 -3.08 -10.24
N GLU A 93 -1.25 -4.11 -10.64
CA GLU A 93 -1.04 -4.55 -12.02
C GLU A 93 -2.35 -4.96 -12.71
N ASN A 94 -3.34 -5.45 -11.97
CA ASN A 94 -4.68 -5.77 -12.50
C ASN A 94 -5.46 -4.52 -12.93
N MET A 95 -4.97 -3.33 -12.57
CA MET A 95 -5.64 -2.05 -12.79
C MET A 95 -7.06 -2.00 -12.18
N CYS A 96 -7.22 -2.62 -11.01
CA CYS A 96 -8.44 -2.70 -10.22
C CYS A 96 -8.14 -2.48 -8.73
N GLY A 97 -9.11 -2.02 -7.93
CA GLY A 97 -8.97 -1.80 -6.48
C GLY A 97 -8.15 -0.57 -6.06
N GLY A 98 -6.89 -0.45 -6.51
CA GLY A 98 -6.01 0.67 -6.17
C GLY A 98 -5.43 0.61 -4.75
N THR A 99 -4.90 1.73 -4.23
CA THR A 99 -4.42 1.83 -2.84
C THR A 99 -5.50 2.50 -1.98
N THR A 100 -6.43 1.68 -1.50
CA THR A 100 -7.66 2.08 -0.80
C THR A 100 -7.86 1.21 0.45
N ILE A 101 -8.73 1.63 1.38
CA ILE A 101 -9.02 0.87 2.61
C ILE A 101 -9.51 -0.56 2.33
N GLY A 102 -10.25 -0.75 1.24
CA GLY A 102 -10.83 -2.03 0.85
C GLY A 102 -9.94 -2.93 -0.01
N ASN A 103 -8.70 -2.51 -0.28
CA ASN A 103 -7.76 -3.29 -1.08
C ASN A 103 -6.38 -3.44 -0.44
N VAL A 104 -6.20 -3.05 0.83
CA VAL A 104 -4.91 -3.16 1.51
C VAL A 104 -5.03 -3.85 2.87
N THR A 105 -3.97 -4.55 3.26
CA THR A 105 -3.87 -5.24 4.55
C THR A 105 -2.42 -5.25 5.05
N PRO A 106 -2.16 -5.32 6.38
CA PRO A 106 -0.85 -5.67 6.89
C PRO A 106 -0.56 -7.14 6.60
N MET A 107 0.51 -7.39 5.87
CA MET A 107 0.96 -8.74 5.58
C MET A 107 2.42 -8.90 5.98
N ASP A 108 2.76 -10.09 6.47
CA ASP A 108 4.14 -10.50 6.68
C ASP A 108 4.97 -10.31 5.40
N ALA A 109 6.19 -9.79 5.51
CA ALA A 109 7.03 -9.47 4.37
C ALA A 109 7.35 -10.70 3.48
N THR A 110 7.49 -11.89 4.06
CA THR A 110 7.77 -13.13 3.32
C THR A 110 6.53 -13.65 2.61
N LEU A 111 5.35 -13.58 3.26
CA LEU A 111 4.07 -13.89 2.61
C LEU A 111 3.79 -12.93 1.45
N ASN A 112 4.01 -11.64 1.65
CA ASN A 112 3.89 -10.63 0.59
C ASN A 112 4.81 -10.93 -0.61
N LEU A 113 6.06 -11.33 -0.36
CA LEU A 113 7.01 -11.74 -1.40
C LEU A 113 6.61 -13.04 -2.11
N SER A 114 5.88 -13.92 -1.42
CA SER A 114 5.29 -15.12 -1.99
C SER A 114 4.09 -14.76 -2.87
N LYS A 115 3.14 -13.96 -2.36
CA LYS A 115 1.92 -13.58 -3.08
C LYS A 115 2.22 -12.86 -4.39
N ARG A 116 3.05 -11.81 -4.35
CA ARG A 116 3.37 -10.96 -5.52
C ARG A 116 2.09 -10.44 -6.21
N ASP A 117 1.98 -10.68 -7.51
CA ASP A 117 0.86 -10.32 -8.39
C ASP A 117 -0.17 -11.44 -8.57
N ARG A 118 -0.10 -12.52 -7.77
CA ARG A 118 -1.11 -13.59 -7.80
C ARG A 118 -2.44 -13.11 -7.23
N ASN A 119 -3.53 -13.72 -7.71
CA ASN A 119 -4.85 -13.60 -7.09
C ASN A 119 -4.76 -14.04 -5.62
N PHE A 120 -5.23 -13.18 -4.71
CA PHE A 120 -5.18 -13.44 -3.27
C PHE A 120 -5.91 -14.73 -2.88
N VAL A 121 -7.08 -14.99 -3.48
CA VAL A 121 -7.93 -16.15 -3.14
C VAL A 121 -7.23 -17.42 -3.56
N ASP A 122 -6.79 -17.52 -4.81
CA ASP A 122 -6.09 -18.72 -5.29
C ASP A 122 -4.78 -18.94 -4.51
N TRP A 123 -4.04 -17.86 -4.23
CA TRP A 123 -2.79 -17.92 -3.50
C TRP A 123 -2.93 -18.38 -2.04
N VAL A 124 -3.92 -17.86 -1.31
CA VAL A 124 -4.04 -18.14 0.14
C VAL A 124 -4.46 -19.58 0.43
N PHE A 125 -5.17 -20.21 -0.52
CA PHE A 125 -5.59 -21.61 -0.45
C PHE A 125 -4.61 -22.58 -1.14
N GLU A 126 -3.44 -22.13 -1.59
CA GLU A 126 -2.38 -23.05 -1.98
C GLU A 126 -1.91 -23.86 -0.74
N PRO A 127 -1.71 -25.19 -0.84
CA PRO A 127 -1.41 -26.02 0.34
C PRO A 127 -0.20 -25.56 1.17
N GLU A 128 0.84 -25.04 0.51
CA GLU A 128 2.04 -24.53 1.18
C GLU A 128 1.84 -23.18 1.90
N ILE A 129 0.80 -22.45 1.51
CA ILE A 129 0.43 -21.15 2.08
C ILE A 129 -0.59 -21.37 3.18
N GLU A 130 -1.64 -22.16 2.92
CA GLU A 130 -2.65 -22.54 3.90
C GLU A 130 -2.00 -23.12 5.17
N ALA A 131 -0.97 -23.97 5.03
CA ALA A 131 -0.22 -24.51 6.16
C ALA A 131 0.53 -23.45 7.03
N LYS A 132 0.65 -22.21 6.56
CA LYS A 132 1.30 -21.08 7.26
C LYS A 132 0.31 -20.03 7.75
N VAL A 133 -0.95 -20.12 7.32
CA VAL A 133 -2.00 -19.14 7.62
C VAL A 133 -2.77 -19.60 8.83
N ASP A 134 -3.10 -18.66 9.71
CA ASP A 134 -4.06 -18.85 10.79
C ASP A 134 -5.49 -18.73 10.22
N PRO A 135 -6.31 -19.78 10.26
CA PRO A 135 -7.66 -19.77 9.70
C PRO A 135 -8.56 -18.68 10.30
N ASP A 136 -8.50 -18.47 11.62
CA ASP A 136 -9.33 -17.46 12.30
C ASP A 136 -8.93 -16.05 11.85
N LYS A 137 -7.64 -15.83 11.57
CA LYS A 137 -7.16 -14.55 11.02
C LYS A 137 -7.57 -14.36 9.57
N LEU A 138 -7.57 -15.43 8.76
CA LEU A 138 -8.06 -15.38 7.39
C LEU A 138 -9.54 -14.99 7.36
N ASP A 139 -10.37 -15.64 8.16
CA ASP A 139 -11.80 -15.31 8.28
C ASP A 139 -12.00 -13.86 8.71
N ASN A 140 -11.27 -13.43 9.74
CA ASN A 140 -11.28 -12.05 10.23
C ASN A 140 -10.84 -11.02 9.16
N LEU A 141 -9.87 -11.37 8.30
CA LEU A 141 -9.45 -10.52 7.18
C LEU A 141 -10.53 -10.44 6.11
N LEU A 142 -11.15 -11.57 5.75
CA LEU A 142 -12.21 -11.61 4.75
C LEU A 142 -13.44 -10.82 5.20
N ASP A 143 -13.83 -10.95 6.47
CA ASP A 143 -14.90 -10.15 7.10
C ASP A 143 -14.59 -8.66 7.02
N TYR A 144 -13.38 -8.26 7.44
CA TYR A 144 -12.94 -6.86 7.39
C TYR A 144 -13.02 -6.30 5.96
N LEU A 145 -12.49 -7.04 4.98
CA LEU A 145 -12.46 -6.60 3.58
C LEU A 145 -13.87 -6.49 2.99
N ALA A 146 -14.75 -7.45 3.30
CA ALA A 146 -16.14 -7.40 2.90
C ALA A 146 -16.86 -6.18 3.50
N GLU A 147 -16.70 -5.95 4.81
CA GLU A 147 -17.30 -4.84 5.55
C GLU A 147 -16.91 -3.48 4.96
N VAL A 148 -15.61 -3.20 4.79
CA VAL A 148 -15.16 -1.89 4.30
C VAL A 148 -15.48 -1.64 2.82
N ASN A 149 -15.80 -2.69 2.07
CA ASN A 149 -16.31 -2.57 0.70
C ASN A 149 -17.85 -2.57 0.63
N GLY A 150 -18.56 -2.75 1.75
CA GLY A 150 -20.02 -2.83 1.77
C GLY A 150 -20.57 -4.07 1.06
N LEU A 151 -19.82 -5.17 1.09
CA LEU A 151 -20.14 -6.43 0.42
C LEU A 151 -20.29 -7.57 1.45
N THR A 152 -20.89 -8.68 1.02
CA THR A 152 -20.72 -9.97 1.71
C THR A 152 -19.35 -10.55 1.34
N ILE A 153 -18.83 -11.51 2.12
CA ILE A 153 -17.58 -12.21 1.76
C ILE A 153 -17.67 -12.77 0.34
N GLU A 154 -18.75 -13.49 0.02
CA GLU A 154 -18.97 -14.07 -1.32
C GLU A 154 -18.86 -13.00 -2.42
N LYS A 155 -19.54 -11.86 -2.26
CA LYS A 155 -19.49 -10.78 -3.25
C LYS A 155 -18.13 -10.11 -3.34
N TYR A 156 -17.39 -10.05 -2.22
CA TYR A 156 -16.02 -9.54 -2.21
C TYR A 156 -15.08 -10.47 -2.98
N LEU A 157 -15.17 -11.79 -2.76
CA LEU A 157 -14.40 -12.78 -3.50
C LEU A 157 -14.74 -12.75 -5.00
N ASP A 158 -16.02 -12.64 -5.36
CA ASP A 158 -16.47 -12.44 -6.74
C ASP A 158 -15.85 -11.19 -7.36
N PHE A 159 -15.78 -10.09 -6.60
CA PHE A 159 -15.15 -8.86 -7.03
C PHE A 159 -13.63 -9.02 -7.26
N VAL A 160 -12.93 -9.74 -6.37
CA VAL A 160 -11.50 -10.06 -6.55
C VAL A 160 -11.28 -10.84 -7.85
N TYR A 161 -12.04 -11.90 -8.08
CA TYR A 161 -11.97 -12.67 -9.34
C TYR A 161 -12.41 -11.84 -10.56
N TRP A 162 -13.37 -10.93 -10.42
CA TRP A 162 -13.76 -10.04 -11.50
C TRP A 162 -12.62 -9.11 -11.88
N CYS A 163 -11.90 -8.54 -10.90
CA CYS A 163 -10.74 -7.69 -11.14
C CYS A 163 -9.62 -8.43 -11.89
N GLU A 164 -9.35 -9.69 -11.56
CA GLU A 164 -8.39 -10.52 -12.29
C GLU A 164 -8.85 -10.81 -13.72
N ARG A 165 -10.09 -11.28 -13.91
CA ARG A 165 -10.64 -11.57 -15.24
C ARG A 165 -10.67 -10.35 -16.16
N ASN A 166 -10.82 -9.17 -15.58
CA ASN A 166 -10.85 -7.88 -16.28
C ASN A 166 -9.54 -7.10 -16.15
N GLU A 167 -8.42 -7.79 -15.87
CA GLU A 167 -7.12 -7.16 -15.80
C GLU A 167 -6.84 -6.33 -17.07
N ARG A 168 -6.52 -5.05 -16.89
CA ARG A 168 -6.14 -4.19 -18.02
C ARG A 168 -4.63 -4.18 -18.11
N SER A 169 -4.07 -4.97 -19.01
CA SER A 169 -2.63 -5.04 -19.17
C SER A 169 -2.09 -3.73 -19.78
N LYS A 170 -0.98 -3.22 -19.24
CA LYS A 170 -0.21 -2.11 -19.86
C LYS A 170 0.48 -2.53 -21.17
N LYS A 171 0.63 -3.82 -21.41
CA LYS A 171 1.17 -4.41 -22.64
C LYS A 171 0.02 -5.11 -23.37
N PRO A 172 -0.11 -4.97 -24.70
CA PRO A 172 -1.11 -5.74 -25.43
C PRO A 172 -0.92 -7.23 -25.14
N LYS A 173 -1.99 -7.93 -24.73
CA LYS A 173 -1.98 -9.40 -24.63
C LYS A 173 -1.60 -9.93 -26.02
N ARG A 174 -0.49 -10.66 -26.14
CA ARG A 174 -0.15 -11.34 -27.40
C ARG A 174 -1.27 -12.33 -27.66
N ILE A 175 -2.05 -12.09 -28.72
CA ILE A 175 -2.99 -13.07 -29.25
C ILE A 175 -2.13 -14.27 -29.68
N PRO A 176 -2.36 -15.49 -29.17
CA PRO A 176 -1.68 -16.67 -29.70
C PRO A 176 -1.97 -16.73 -31.19
N ALA A 177 -0.93 -16.87 -32.01
CA ALA A 177 -1.13 -17.17 -33.42
C ALA A 177 -2.00 -18.43 -33.50
N GLN A 178 -3.13 -18.33 -34.22
CA GLN A 178 -3.97 -19.48 -34.49
C GLN A 178 -3.10 -20.53 -35.20
N ALA A 179 -3.15 -21.76 -34.68
CA ALA A 179 -2.40 -22.91 -35.18
C ALA A 179 -2.88 -23.35 -36.57
#